data_AF-A0AAV5IIK9-F1
#
_entry.id   AF-A0AAV5IIK9-F1
#
_cell.length_a   1.000
_cell.length_b   1.000
_cell.length_c   1.000
_cell.angle_alpha   90.00
_cell.angle_beta   90.00
_cell.angle_gamma   90.00
#
_symmetry.space_group_name_H-M   'P 1'
#
loop_
_entity.id
_entity.type
_entity.pdbx_description
1 polymer ?
#
loop_
_entity_poly.entity_id
_entity_poly.type
_entity_poly.pdbx_seq_one_letter_code
_entity_poly.pdbx_strand_id
1 'polypeptide(L)'
;MGSPVNSKKWYIYSASAENRSKSDAVYTLEMCMTGLDKKRASVFYKTHASSANVMTEDSGIRKILLQSEICAFEFDACGYSMNSVERGAISTIHVTQEDGFSYASFEAAGYDFKMVNLAQLVERVLACFKPTEFSIALHADNVWDELEYRIPLDLNGYFCKERSFAMLGNDGFVTFHPFVRAAEVSVSPKSILKYCWSDDEKEEKILQHGYVPCLLSAL
;
A
#
# COMPACT_ATOMS: atom_id res chain seq x y z
N MET A 1 8.49 12.67 7.91
CA MET A 1 8.60 11.22 8.19
C MET A 1 8.98 10.47 6.90
N GLY A 2 9.60 9.30 7.02
CA GLY A 2 10.14 8.51 5.92
C GLY A 2 11.67 8.65 5.79
N SER A 3 12.32 7.62 5.24
CA SER A 3 13.78 7.57 5.07
C SER A 3 14.34 8.73 4.22
N PRO A 4 15.55 9.23 4.54
CA PRO A 4 16.26 10.20 3.73
C PRO A 4 16.49 9.76 2.28
N VAL A 5 16.62 8.45 2.03
CA VAL A 5 16.92 7.89 0.69
C VAL A 5 15.67 7.58 -0.13
N ASN A 6 14.48 7.64 0.47
CA ASN A 6 13.22 7.43 -0.24
C ASN A 6 12.67 8.78 -0.74
N SER A 7 12.16 8.80 -1.97
CA SER A 7 11.59 10.01 -2.58
C SER A 7 10.25 10.41 -1.96
N LYS A 8 9.49 9.45 -1.43
CA LYS A 8 8.20 9.69 -0.79
C LYS A 8 8.37 9.98 0.70
N LYS A 9 7.92 11.15 1.13
CA LYS A 9 7.98 11.62 2.52
C LYS A 9 6.62 12.13 2.96
N TRP A 10 6.33 11.97 4.24
CA TRP A 10 5.14 12.55 4.87
C TRP A 10 5.53 13.77 5.67
N TYR A 11 5.09 14.95 5.23
CA TYR A 11 5.41 16.23 5.89
C TYR A 11 4.25 16.58 6.82
N ILE A 12 4.54 16.76 8.11
CA ILE A 12 3.53 17.03 9.14
C ILE A 12 3.86 18.34 9.82
N TYR A 13 2.83 19.17 9.99
CA TYR A 13 2.82 20.28 10.93
C TYR A 13 1.67 20.06 11.90
N SER A 14 1.92 20.18 13.20
CA SER A 14 0.91 19.99 14.25
C SER A 14 1.02 21.10 15.28
N ALA A 15 -0.13 21.58 15.76
CA ALA A 15 -0.22 22.56 16.82
C ALA A 15 -1.52 22.34 17.61
N SER A 16 -1.38 22.15 18.92
CA SER A 16 -2.50 21.93 19.85
C SER A 16 -2.42 22.90 21.02
N ALA A 17 -3.59 23.31 21.51
CA ALA A 17 -3.73 23.81 22.87
C ALA A 17 -3.77 22.61 23.84
N GLU A 18 -3.48 22.83 25.13
CA GLU A 18 -3.70 21.81 26.16
C GLU A 18 -5.16 21.33 26.11
N ASN A 19 -5.35 20.04 25.81
CA ASN A 19 -6.67 19.52 25.48
C ASN A 19 -7.33 18.86 26.69
N ARG A 20 -8.65 19.07 26.80
CA ARG A 20 -9.52 18.44 27.80
C ARG A 20 -9.65 16.95 27.50
N SER A 21 -9.94 16.16 28.52
CA SER A 21 -10.18 14.72 28.43
C SER A 21 -11.19 14.37 27.32
N LYS A 22 -10.72 13.70 26.25
CA LYS A 22 -11.57 13.06 25.24
C LYS A 22 -11.94 11.64 25.69
N SER A 23 -13.16 11.19 25.42
CA SER A 23 -13.61 9.84 25.77
C SER A 23 -13.08 8.79 24.81
N ASP A 24 -13.02 9.11 23.51
CA ASP A 24 -12.71 8.18 22.43
C ASP A 24 -11.69 8.77 21.46
N ALA A 25 -10.80 7.90 20.94
CA ALA A 25 -9.83 8.25 19.93
C ALA A 25 -10.52 8.51 18.59
N VAL A 26 -10.13 9.58 17.90
CA VAL A 26 -10.44 9.75 16.48
C VAL A 26 -9.24 9.30 15.67
N TYR A 27 -9.49 8.37 14.75
CA TYR A 27 -8.49 7.91 13.79
C TYR A 27 -8.72 8.54 12.43
N THR A 28 -7.62 8.88 11.78
CA THR A 28 -7.58 9.29 10.37
C THR A 28 -6.60 8.40 9.63
N LEU A 29 -7.12 7.63 8.68
CA LEU A 29 -6.36 6.80 7.76
C LEU A 29 -6.23 7.51 6.42
N GLU A 30 -5.02 7.69 5.93
CA GLU A 30 -4.73 8.27 4.62
C GLU A 30 -3.89 7.28 3.79
N MET A 31 -4.28 7.11 2.54
CA MET A 31 -3.57 6.28 1.57
C MET A 31 -3.27 7.09 0.32
N CYS A 32 -2.00 7.07 -0.11
CA CYS A 32 -1.56 7.67 -1.37
C CYS A 32 -1.03 6.56 -2.29
N MET A 33 -1.63 6.39 -3.46
CA MET A 33 -1.39 5.28 -4.36
C MET A 33 -0.93 5.81 -5.72
N THR A 34 0.16 5.26 -6.26
CA THR A 34 0.75 5.67 -7.54
C THR A 34 0.99 4.48 -8.45
N GLY A 35 1.01 4.69 -9.76
CA GLY A 35 1.22 3.61 -10.72
C GLY A 35 0.06 2.61 -10.67
N LEU A 36 -1.16 3.13 -10.80
CA LEU A 36 -2.38 2.34 -10.76
C LEU A 36 -2.40 1.29 -11.88
N ASP A 37 -3.04 0.15 -11.64
CA ASP A 37 -3.21 -0.87 -12.68
C ASP A 37 -4.02 -0.30 -13.85
N LYS A 38 -3.53 -0.49 -15.08
CA LYS A 38 -4.13 0.13 -16.27
C LYS A 38 -5.59 -0.23 -16.49
N LYS A 39 -5.99 -1.48 -16.17
CA LYS A 39 -7.38 -1.94 -16.32
C LYS A 39 -8.28 -1.39 -15.20
N ARG A 40 -7.71 -1.14 -14.02
CA ARG A 40 -8.44 -0.49 -12.92
C ARG A 40 -8.59 1.01 -13.18
N ALA A 41 -7.53 1.68 -13.59
CA ALA A 41 -7.54 3.09 -13.94
C ALA A 41 -8.46 3.39 -15.13
N SER A 42 -8.58 2.47 -16.11
CA SER A 42 -9.42 2.68 -17.29
C SER A 42 -10.90 2.94 -16.98
N VAL A 43 -11.40 2.50 -15.83
CA VAL A 43 -12.79 2.74 -15.38
C VAL A 43 -13.09 4.22 -15.20
N PHE A 44 -12.08 5.02 -14.87
CA PHE A 44 -12.22 6.46 -14.56
C PHE A 44 -11.98 7.37 -15.78
N TYR A 45 -11.83 6.81 -16.98
CA TYR A 45 -11.83 7.59 -18.21
C TYR A 45 -13.26 7.92 -18.61
N LYS A 46 -13.47 9.18 -18.96
CA LYS A 46 -14.77 9.63 -19.45
C LYS A 46 -15.10 8.97 -20.79
N THR A 47 -16.33 8.51 -20.93
CA THR A 47 -16.90 7.95 -22.15
C THR A 47 -18.33 8.48 -22.32
N HIS A 48 -18.97 8.19 -23.46
CA HIS A 48 -20.38 8.57 -23.64
C HIS A 48 -21.36 7.86 -22.70
N ALA A 49 -20.95 6.73 -22.11
CA ALA A 49 -21.78 5.92 -21.23
C ALA A 49 -21.34 5.99 -19.76
N SER A 50 -20.25 6.68 -19.45
CA SER A 50 -19.75 6.78 -18.08
C SER A 50 -20.61 7.75 -17.26
N SER A 51 -20.63 7.50 -15.96
CA SER A 51 -21.16 8.41 -14.95
C SER A 51 -20.42 8.13 -13.65
N ALA A 52 -20.45 9.08 -12.72
CA ALA A 52 -19.85 8.90 -11.41
C ALA A 52 -20.36 7.64 -10.68
N ASN A 53 -21.65 7.32 -10.83
CA ASN A 53 -22.25 6.12 -10.24
C ASN A 53 -21.69 4.84 -10.88
N VAL A 54 -21.61 4.78 -12.20
CA VAL A 54 -21.02 3.64 -12.92
C VAL A 54 -19.56 3.45 -12.52
N MET A 55 -18.77 4.54 -12.45
CA MET A 55 -17.39 4.49 -11.97
C MET A 55 -17.29 3.94 -10.54
N THR A 56 -18.20 4.35 -9.65
CA THR A 56 -18.25 3.88 -8.26
C THR A 56 -18.48 2.38 -8.16
N GLU A 57 -19.40 1.85 -8.97
CA GLU A 57 -19.77 0.43 -8.98
C GLU A 57 -18.69 -0.43 -9.65
N ASP A 58 -18.28 -0.07 -10.87
CA ASP A 58 -17.37 -0.87 -11.71
C ASP A 58 -15.95 -0.93 -11.15
N SER A 59 -15.49 0.15 -10.51
CA SER A 59 -14.19 0.17 -9.81
C SER A 59 -14.19 -0.69 -8.55
N GLY A 60 -15.36 -0.96 -7.98
CA GLY A 60 -15.51 -1.60 -6.68
C GLY A 60 -15.46 -0.66 -5.49
N ILE A 61 -15.40 0.67 -5.70
CA ILE A 61 -15.39 1.67 -4.61
C ILE A 61 -16.60 1.50 -3.68
N ARG A 62 -17.78 1.17 -4.24
CA ARG A 62 -18.99 0.88 -3.44
C ARG A 62 -18.76 -0.20 -2.37
N LYS A 63 -17.82 -1.12 -2.59
CA LYS A 63 -17.53 -2.25 -1.69
C LYS A 63 -16.56 -1.91 -0.57
N ILE A 64 -15.91 -0.73 -0.58
CA ILE A 64 -14.92 -0.35 0.44
C ILE A 64 -15.59 -0.18 1.80
N LEU A 65 -16.69 0.59 1.84
CA LEU A 65 -17.50 0.85 3.01
C LEU A 65 -18.96 0.62 2.60
N LEU A 66 -19.54 -0.53 2.95
CA LEU A 66 -20.81 -0.97 2.37
C LEU A 66 -22.03 -0.18 2.88
N GLN A 67 -21.92 0.42 4.07
CA GLN A 67 -23.03 1.10 4.73
C GLN A 67 -22.99 2.62 4.52
N SER A 68 -21.93 3.17 3.92
CA SER A 68 -21.79 4.60 3.71
C SER A 68 -22.67 5.11 2.58
N GLU A 69 -23.15 6.34 2.70
CA GLU A 69 -23.80 7.06 1.61
C GLU A 69 -22.74 7.76 0.77
N ILE A 70 -22.73 7.50 -0.55
CA ILE A 70 -21.71 8.03 -1.48
C ILE A 70 -22.27 9.21 -2.26
N CYS A 71 -21.51 10.30 -2.28
CA CYS A 71 -21.67 11.41 -3.22
C CYS A 71 -20.46 11.43 -4.16
N ALA A 72 -20.65 10.97 -5.39
CA ALA A 72 -19.60 10.83 -6.39
C ALA A 72 -19.72 11.88 -7.51
N PHE A 73 -18.58 12.24 -8.09
CA PHE A 73 -18.47 13.21 -9.16
C PHE A 73 -17.45 12.74 -10.22
N GLU A 74 -17.83 12.90 -11.49
CA GLU A 74 -17.00 12.62 -12.66
C GLU A 74 -16.56 13.95 -13.29
N PHE A 75 -15.26 14.12 -13.55
CA PHE A 75 -14.69 15.33 -14.11
C PHE A 75 -14.58 15.29 -15.65
N ASP A 76 -14.40 16.46 -16.24
CA ASP A 76 -14.17 16.67 -17.67
C ASP A 76 -12.78 17.29 -17.90
N ALA A 77 -11.90 16.78 -18.75
CA ALA A 77 -12.05 15.66 -19.69
C ALA A 77 -12.00 14.26 -19.04
N CYS A 78 -11.46 14.14 -17.82
CA CYS A 78 -11.36 12.89 -17.07
C CYS A 78 -11.05 13.17 -15.59
N GLY A 79 -11.21 12.17 -14.72
CA GLY A 79 -11.03 12.31 -13.27
C GLY A 79 -12.26 11.87 -12.48
N TYR A 80 -12.05 11.45 -11.24
CA TYR A 80 -13.13 11.03 -10.35
C TYR A 80 -12.86 11.49 -8.92
N SER A 81 -13.91 11.93 -8.23
CA SER A 81 -13.87 12.16 -6.80
C SER A 81 -15.16 11.68 -6.15
N MET A 82 -15.06 11.24 -4.90
CA MET A 82 -16.24 10.99 -4.10
C MET A 82 -15.98 11.33 -2.64
N ASN A 83 -17.05 11.69 -1.95
CA ASN A 83 -17.13 11.69 -0.51
C ASN A 83 -18.11 10.61 -0.07
N SER A 84 -17.93 10.06 1.12
CA SER A 84 -18.95 9.26 1.78
C SER A 84 -19.11 9.62 3.24
N VAL A 85 -20.32 9.42 3.73
CA VAL A 85 -20.68 9.60 5.13
C VAL A 85 -21.29 8.31 5.67
N GLU A 86 -20.90 7.89 6.86
CA GLU A 86 -21.50 6.77 7.56
C GLU A 86 -21.58 7.12 9.05
N ARG A 87 -22.79 7.47 9.51
CA ARG A 87 -23.00 7.99 10.88
C ARG A 87 -22.14 9.25 11.10
N GLY A 88 -21.20 9.20 12.05
CA GLY A 88 -20.25 10.29 12.33
C GLY A 88 -18.90 10.15 11.61
N ALA A 89 -18.73 9.13 10.77
CA ALA A 89 -17.50 8.87 10.03
C ALA A 89 -17.60 9.35 8.58
N ILE A 90 -16.46 9.71 8.01
CA ILE A 90 -16.35 10.21 6.64
C ILE A 90 -15.26 9.48 5.88
N SER A 91 -15.37 9.44 4.55
CA SER A 91 -14.26 9.06 3.68
C SER A 91 -14.25 9.89 2.40
N THR A 92 -13.09 10.01 1.76
CA THR A 92 -12.97 10.62 0.43
C THR A 92 -12.01 9.82 -0.45
N ILE A 93 -12.26 9.84 -1.76
CA ILE A 93 -11.36 9.31 -2.79
C ILE A 93 -11.20 10.37 -3.88
N HIS A 94 -9.96 10.53 -4.34
CA HIS A 94 -9.62 11.32 -5.52
C HIS A 94 -8.78 10.47 -6.47
N VAL A 95 -9.09 10.49 -7.77
CA VAL A 95 -8.43 9.68 -8.79
C VAL A 95 -7.96 10.54 -9.96
N THR A 96 -6.70 10.32 -10.34
CA THR A 96 -6.03 10.76 -11.56
C THR A 96 -5.60 9.51 -12.32
N GLN A 97 -6.30 9.18 -13.41
CA GLN A 97 -6.22 7.90 -14.12
C GLN A 97 -5.17 7.82 -15.23
N GLU A 98 -4.56 8.95 -15.57
CA GLU A 98 -3.67 9.10 -16.71
C GLU A 98 -2.43 8.19 -16.62
N ASP A 99 -2.11 7.47 -17.71
CA ASP A 99 -0.96 6.57 -17.74
C ASP A 99 0.37 7.33 -17.60
N GLY A 100 1.30 6.76 -16.83
CA GLY A 100 2.60 7.38 -16.52
C GLY A 100 2.62 8.33 -15.32
N PHE A 101 1.48 8.88 -14.91
CA PHE A 101 1.36 9.74 -13.72
C PHE A 101 0.08 9.46 -12.91
N SER A 102 -0.42 8.23 -13.00
CA SER A 102 -1.64 7.81 -12.32
C SER A 102 -1.49 7.86 -10.80
N TYR A 103 -2.52 8.40 -10.15
CA TYR A 103 -2.60 8.62 -8.72
C TYR A 103 -4.01 8.35 -8.21
N ALA A 104 -4.13 7.77 -7.02
CA ALA A 104 -5.37 7.75 -6.27
C ALA A 104 -5.08 8.00 -4.80
N SER A 105 -5.98 8.70 -4.12
CA SER A 105 -5.98 8.79 -2.66
C SER A 105 -7.24 8.17 -2.07
N PHE A 106 -7.11 7.67 -0.85
CA PHE A 106 -8.23 7.29 0.00
C PHE A 106 -7.98 7.86 1.39
N GLU A 107 -8.97 8.52 1.96
CA GLU A 107 -8.94 9.00 3.34
C GLU A 107 -10.20 8.50 4.05
N ALA A 108 -10.07 8.09 5.31
CA ALA A 108 -11.19 7.74 6.17
C ALA A 108 -10.94 8.25 7.60
N ALA A 109 -11.91 8.99 8.15
CA ALA A 109 -11.83 9.58 9.47
C ALA A 109 -13.07 9.28 10.30
N GLY A 110 -12.89 9.05 11.61
CA GLY A 110 -13.99 8.81 12.56
C GLY A 110 -14.55 7.39 12.57
N TYR A 111 -13.97 6.47 11.79
CA TYR A 111 -14.28 5.04 11.93
C TYR A 111 -13.56 4.45 13.13
N ASP A 112 -14.27 3.61 13.90
CA ASP A 112 -13.62 2.75 14.88
C ASP A 112 -12.91 1.59 14.15
N PHE A 113 -11.60 1.71 13.96
CA PHE A 113 -10.76 0.69 13.35
C PHE A 113 -10.56 -0.57 14.21
N LYS A 114 -11.22 -0.67 15.38
CA LYS A 114 -11.43 -1.92 16.11
C LYS A 114 -12.63 -2.69 15.59
N MET A 115 -13.71 -2.01 15.24
CA MET A 115 -14.89 -2.62 14.63
C MET A 115 -14.71 -2.81 13.12
N VAL A 116 -14.17 -1.79 12.45
CA VAL A 116 -13.80 -1.86 11.04
C VAL A 116 -12.40 -2.44 10.96
N ASN A 117 -12.29 -3.70 10.54
CA ASN A 117 -10.98 -4.34 10.38
C ASN A 117 -10.12 -3.54 9.39
N LEU A 118 -9.09 -2.86 9.93
CA LEU A 118 -8.21 -1.95 9.19
C LEU A 118 -7.50 -2.65 8.02
N ALA A 119 -6.99 -3.86 8.24
CA ALA A 119 -6.35 -4.67 7.21
C ALA A 119 -7.31 -4.92 6.03
N GLN A 120 -8.53 -5.39 6.33
CA GLN A 120 -9.53 -5.65 5.30
C GLN A 120 -9.99 -4.36 4.60
N LEU A 121 -10.07 -3.24 5.32
CA LEU A 121 -10.39 -1.94 4.72
C LEU A 121 -9.32 -1.56 3.69
N VAL A 122 -8.05 -1.62 4.07
CA VAL A 122 -6.91 -1.36 3.18
C VAL A 122 -6.93 -2.32 1.98
N GLU A 123 -7.16 -3.61 2.17
CA GLU A 123 -7.25 -4.57 1.06
C GLU A 123 -8.38 -4.26 0.09
N ARG A 124 -9.55 -3.81 0.58
CA ARG A 124 -10.67 -3.39 -0.28
C ARG A 124 -10.31 -2.15 -1.10
N VAL A 125 -9.61 -1.17 -0.50
CA VAL A 125 -9.08 -0.01 -1.24
C VAL A 125 -8.09 -0.47 -2.31
N LEU A 126 -7.11 -1.30 -1.95
CA LEU A 126 -6.11 -1.82 -2.89
C LEU A 126 -6.72 -2.65 -4.02
N ALA A 127 -7.82 -3.35 -3.78
CA ALA A 127 -8.52 -4.11 -4.82
C ALA A 127 -9.11 -3.22 -5.92
N CYS A 128 -9.47 -1.97 -5.58
CA CYS A 128 -10.03 -1.00 -6.52
C CYS A 128 -8.98 -0.47 -7.49
N PHE A 129 -7.75 -0.23 -7.02
CA PHE A 129 -6.75 0.52 -7.78
C PHE A 129 -5.52 -0.30 -8.19
N LYS A 130 -5.17 -1.32 -7.40
CA LYS A 130 -3.97 -2.14 -7.55
C LYS A 130 -2.75 -1.30 -7.96
N PRO A 131 -2.23 -0.43 -7.09
CA PRO A 131 -1.04 0.38 -7.41
C PRO A 131 0.24 -0.45 -7.52
N THR A 132 1.29 0.09 -8.12
CA THR A 132 2.65 -0.47 -8.02
C THR A 132 3.29 -0.09 -6.69
N GLU A 133 2.97 1.10 -6.17
CA GLU A 133 3.45 1.60 -4.89
C GLU A 133 2.36 2.41 -4.19
N PHE A 134 2.31 2.35 -2.87
CA PHE A 134 1.44 3.20 -2.08
C PHE A 134 2.06 3.52 -0.72
N SER A 135 1.49 4.47 0.00
CA SER A 135 1.83 4.74 1.40
C SER A 135 0.58 4.82 2.23
N ILE A 136 0.68 4.39 3.49
CA ILE A 136 -0.34 4.57 4.51
C ILE A 136 0.18 5.54 5.56
N ALA A 137 -0.60 6.57 5.88
CA ALA A 137 -0.45 7.33 7.11
C ALA A 137 -1.65 7.05 8.03
N LEU A 138 -1.39 6.78 9.30
CA LEU A 138 -2.44 6.62 10.31
C LEU A 138 -2.16 7.60 11.45
N HIS A 139 -3.08 8.54 11.62
CA HIS A 139 -3.12 9.49 12.73
C HIS A 139 -4.15 9.05 13.77
N ALA A 140 -3.82 9.27 15.04
CA ALA A 140 -4.73 9.12 16.17
C ALA A 140 -4.49 10.26 17.16
N ASP A 141 -5.56 10.80 17.73
CA ASP A 141 -5.52 12.00 18.59
C ASP A 141 -5.38 11.71 20.10
N ASN A 142 -5.18 10.46 20.51
CA ASN A 142 -4.98 10.06 21.90
C ASN A 142 -3.72 9.18 22.09
N VAL A 143 -3.39 8.86 23.36
CA VAL A 143 -2.13 8.19 23.74
C VAL A 143 -2.15 6.71 23.35
N TRP A 144 -1.17 6.31 22.52
CA TRP A 144 -0.78 4.96 22.12
C TRP A 144 -1.86 3.88 22.30
N ASP A 145 -2.76 3.79 21.32
CA ASP A 145 -3.50 2.57 21.05
C ASP A 145 -2.59 1.61 20.26
N GLU A 146 -2.67 0.30 20.50
CA GLU A 146 -1.86 -0.74 19.84
C GLU A 146 -2.20 -0.93 18.34
N LEU A 147 -2.88 0.05 17.73
CA LEU A 147 -3.34 0.03 16.34
C LEU A 147 -2.21 0.05 15.32
N GLU A 148 -1.00 0.51 15.66
CA GLU A 148 0.17 0.38 14.78
C GLU A 148 0.41 -1.09 14.37
N TYR A 149 0.17 -2.05 15.27
CA TYR A 149 0.33 -3.48 14.98
C TYR A 149 -0.77 -4.07 14.09
N ARG A 150 -1.83 -3.30 13.81
CA ARG A 150 -2.99 -3.78 13.04
C ARG A 150 -2.90 -3.51 11.55
N ILE A 151 -1.96 -2.66 11.10
CA ILE A 151 -1.63 -2.58 9.68
C ILE A 151 -0.71 -3.77 9.37
N PRO A 152 -1.14 -4.76 8.56
CA PRO A 152 -0.30 -5.89 8.22
C PRO A 152 0.93 -5.40 7.44
N LEU A 153 2.10 -5.90 7.82
CA LEU A 153 3.35 -5.61 7.10
C LEU A 153 3.44 -6.38 5.77
N ASP A 154 2.67 -7.45 5.67
CA ASP A 154 2.48 -8.27 4.48
C ASP A 154 1.01 -8.16 4.08
N LEU A 155 0.75 -7.27 3.13
CA LEU A 155 -0.54 -7.17 2.45
C LEU A 155 -0.43 -7.99 1.19
N ASN A 156 -1.49 -8.67 0.78
CA ASN A 156 -1.43 -9.60 -0.34
C ASN A 156 -0.77 -8.99 -1.61
N GLY A 157 0.45 -9.42 -1.92
CA GLY A 157 1.24 -8.94 -3.05
C GLY A 157 2.01 -7.63 -2.84
N TYR A 158 2.14 -7.14 -1.60
CA TYR A 158 2.87 -5.92 -1.26
C TYR A 158 3.70 -6.10 0.01
N PHE A 159 4.88 -5.50 0.03
CA PHE A 159 5.72 -5.47 1.23
C PHE A 159 5.99 -4.04 1.68
N CYS A 160 6.01 -3.86 2.99
CA CYS A 160 6.38 -2.60 3.62
C CYS A 160 7.91 -2.39 3.53
N LYS A 161 8.36 -1.25 2.99
CA LYS A 161 9.80 -0.93 2.87
C LYS A 161 10.39 -0.50 4.20
N GLU A 162 9.66 0.31 4.95
CA GLU A 162 10.12 0.98 6.17
C GLU A 162 8.90 1.40 6.99
N ARG A 163 9.09 1.58 8.30
CA ARG A 163 8.10 2.20 9.17
C ARG A 163 8.68 3.46 9.78
N SER A 164 7.89 4.52 9.80
CA SER A 164 8.21 5.75 10.51
C SER A 164 7.12 6.05 11.53
N PHE A 165 7.53 6.57 12.67
CA PHE A 165 6.65 6.94 13.77
C PHE A 165 6.98 8.34 14.27
N ALA A 166 5.97 9.15 14.62
CA ALA A 166 6.16 10.46 15.21
C ALA A 166 5.08 10.77 16.26
N MET A 167 5.51 11.18 17.45
CA MET A 167 4.62 11.81 18.45
C MET A 167 4.37 13.27 18.07
N LEU A 168 3.10 13.70 18.18
CA LEU A 168 2.66 15.07 17.92
C LEU A 168 2.28 15.82 19.22
N GLY A 169 2.89 15.43 20.34
CA GLY A 169 2.57 16.01 21.66
C GLY A 169 1.13 15.71 22.06
N ASN A 170 0.31 16.76 22.23
CA ASN A 170 -1.10 16.64 22.61
C ASN A 170 -2.03 16.28 21.45
N ASP A 171 -1.54 16.31 20.20
CA ASP A 171 -2.28 15.88 19.00
C ASP A 171 -2.14 14.39 18.71
N GLY A 172 -1.58 13.62 19.65
CA GLY A 172 -1.43 12.17 19.57
C GLY A 172 -0.21 11.75 18.74
N PHE A 173 -0.39 10.87 17.76
CA PHE A 173 0.71 10.30 16.99
C PHE A 173 0.36 10.05 15.52
N VAL A 174 1.39 9.92 14.69
CA VAL A 174 1.28 9.47 13.30
C VAL A 174 2.24 8.32 13.04
N THR A 175 1.75 7.30 12.35
CA THR A 175 2.59 6.26 11.73
C THR A 175 2.57 6.43 10.21
N PHE A 176 3.68 6.11 9.56
CA PHE A 176 3.82 6.20 8.11
C PHE A 176 4.52 4.96 7.55
N HIS A 177 3.88 4.31 6.58
CA HIS A 177 4.28 3.01 6.04
C HIS A 177 4.25 3.04 4.50
N PRO A 178 5.39 3.20 3.82
CA PRO A 178 5.50 2.99 2.38
C PRO A 178 5.51 1.50 2.00
N PHE A 179 4.73 1.14 0.99
CA PHE A 179 4.60 -0.19 0.42
C PHE A 179 4.92 -0.19 -1.07
N VAL A 180 5.45 -1.33 -1.54
CA VAL A 180 5.62 -1.60 -2.97
C VAL A 180 5.14 -2.98 -3.31
N ARG A 181 4.69 -3.15 -4.55
CA ARG A 181 4.25 -4.44 -5.06
C ARG A 181 5.41 -5.42 -5.09
N ALA A 182 5.18 -6.64 -4.61
CA ALA A 182 6.10 -7.74 -4.79
C ALA A 182 6.27 -8.03 -6.29
N ALA A 183 7.51 -8.13 -6.77
CA ALA A 183 7.76 -8.51 -8.15
C ALA A 183 7.10 -9.88 -8.43
N GLU A 184 6.35 -9.99 -9.52
CA GLU A 184 5.87 -11.29 -10.00
C GLU A 184 7.11 -12.12 -10.32
N VAL A 185 7.36 -13.17 -9.53
CA VAL A 185 8.38 -14.16 -9.86
C VAL A 185 7.83 -14.94 -11.05
N SER A 186 8.13 -14.47 -12.27
CA SER A 186 7.97 -15.27 -13.47
C SER A 186 8.96 -16.43 -13.39
N VAL A 187 8.50 -17.56 -12.86
CA VAL A 187 9.23 -18.81 -13.00
C VAL A 187 9.09 -19.22 -14.47
N SER A 188 9.96 -18.69 -15.32
CA SER A 188 10.16 -19.26 -16.66
C SER A 188 10.49 -20.74 -16.47
N PRO A 189 9.72 -21.67 -17.05
CA PRO A 189 10.04 -23.09 -16.96
C PRO A 189 11.43 -23.29 -17.58
N LYS A 190 12.43 -23.63 -16.76
CA LYS A 190 13.72 -24.06 -17.29
C LYS A 190 13.46 -25.36 -18.07
N SER A 191 13.58 -25.29 -19.39
CA SER A 191 13.59 -26.44 -20.28
C SER A 191 14.66 -27.43 -19.82
N ILE A 192 14.26 -28.57 -19.27
CA ILE A 192 15.15 -29.72 -19.07
C ILE A 192 15.29 -30.41 -20.44
N LEU A 193 16.29 -30.01 -21.21
CA LEU A 193 16.78 -30.85 -22.30
C LEU A 193 17.52 -32.03 -21.67
N LYS A 194 16.84 -33.17 -21.55
CA LYS A 194 17.48 -34.48 -21.37
C LYS A 194 18.27 -34.78 -22.64
N TYR A 195 19.57 -34.51 -22.62
CA TYR A 195 20.49 -35.16 -23.54
C TYR A 195 20.67 -36.62 -23.06
N CYS A 196 19.99 -37.54 -23.72
CA CYS A 196 20.51 -38.88 -23.92
C CYS A 196 21.75 -38.73 -24.80
N TRP A 197 22.89 -39.31 -24.41
CA TRP A 197 23.71 -40.19 -25.24
C TRP A 197 24.62 -41.03 -24.32
N SER A 198 24.77 -42.28 -24.75
CA SER A 198 25.33 -43.44 -24.07
C SER A 198 26.86 -43.46 -24.01
N ASP A 199 27.34 -44.28 -23.08
CA ASP A 199 28.72 -44.56 -22.63
C ASP A 199 29.82 -44.56 -23.70
N ASP A 200 31.03 -44.11 -23.30
CA ASP A 200 32.24 -44.95 -23.40
C ASP A 200 33.39 -44.41 -22.55
N GLU A 201 34.09 -45.35 -21.91
CA GLU A 201 35.14 -45.23 -20.90
C GLU A 201 36.44 -44.58 -21.39
N LYS A 202 37.18 -43.92 -20.48
CA LYS A 202 38.62 -44.14 -20.26
C LYS A 202 39.15 -43.41 -19.01
N GLU A 203 39.76 -44.20 -18.13
CA GLU A 203 40.61 -43.77 -17.01
C GLU A 203 41.91 -43.12 -17.51
N GLU A 204 42.38 -42.08 -16.80
CA GLU A 204 43.81 -41.85 -16.60
C GLU A 204 44.04 -41.18 -15.23
N LYS A 205 44.83 -41.86 -14.38
CA LYS A 205 45.30 -41.38 -13.07
C LYS A 205 46.62 -40.64 -13.24
N ILE A 206 46.79 -39.48 -12.59
CA ILE A 206 48.11 -39.04 -12.08
C ILE A 206 47.96 -38.46 -10.65
N LEU A 207 48.81 -38.95 -9.76
CA LEU A 207 48.92 -38.70 -8.33
C LEU A 207 49.81 -37.48 -8.00
N GLN A 208 49.43 -36.81 -6.91
CA GLN A 208 50.22 -36.12 -5.87
C GLN A 208 51.31 -35.08 -6.25
N HIS A 209 51.18 -33.86 -5.70
CA HIS A 209 51.95 -33.35 -4.54
C HIS A 209 51.78 -31.82 -4.42
N GLY A 210 51.71 -31.30 -3.18
CA GLY A 210 52.25 -29.95 -2.90
C GLY A 210 51.42 -28.96 -2.08
N TYR A 211 51.45 -29.14 -0.75
CA TYR A 211 51.58 -28.08 0.28
C TYR A 211 50.42 -27.10 0.61
N VAL A 212 50.52 -26.62 1.86
CA VAL A 212 49.45 -26.25 2.81
C VAL A 212 49.44 -24.70 3.07
N PRO A 213 48.78 -24.15 4.12
CA PRO A 213 47.67 -23.20 4.06
C PRO A 213 48.06 -21.76 4.48
N CYS A 214 47.11 -20.82 4.53
CA CYS A 214 47.11 -19.82 5.61
C CYS A 214 45.76 -19.13 5.85
N LEU A 215 45.41 -19.04 7.13
CA LEU A 215 44.36 -18.26 7.75
C LEU A 215 44.73 -16.77 7.83
N LEU A 216 43.73 -15.88 7.79
CA LEU A 216 43.68 -14.59 8.52
C LEU A 216 42.18 -14.28 8.73
N SER A 217 41.63 -14.53 9.92
CA SER A 217 41.55 -13.66 11.10
C SER A 217 40.62 -12.45 10.92
N ALA A 218 39.57 -12.40 11.75
CA ALA A 218 39.00 -11.14 12.23
C ALA A 218 38.46 -11.38 13.64
N LEU A 219 39.12 -10.73 14.61
CA LEU A 219 38.47 -10.20 15.80
C LEU A 219 37.57 -9.04 15.38
#